data_AF-A0A5C7V1F1-F1
#
_entry.id   AF-A0A5C7V1F1-F1
#
_cell.length_a   1.000
_cell.length_b   1.000
_cell.length_c   1.000
_cell.angle_alpha   90.00
_cell.angle_beta   90.00
_cell.angle_gamma   90.00
#
_symmetry.space_group_name_H-M   'P 1'
#
loop_
_entity.id
_entity.type
_entity.pdbx_description
1 polymer ?
#
loop_
_entity_poly.entity_id
_entity_poly.type
_entity_poly.pdbx_seq_one_letter_code
_entity_poly.pdbx_strand_id
1 'polypeptide(L)'
;MKIVVRSGWATKFCGMILASFFAFPAYAQLMLAHEGHHDAGGCTIKTGEFPVTFSAYEVPEGGLPPMHSFCENLPNIGKVNLTIELPQQARQIPLAVRLVKEDHSGHSGEKHGAEKKSAADEHEGHEGMNHEAHADHDAVEHGIVYMPPEVHNSGIIVVAANIQEKGQYAIQLEKKDDAGNVKTIVRIPLNVGKGGGHGSHGGGFGMVGIALIVIAGGVAAFYFLRRKKVTETSA
;
A
#
# COMPACT_ATOMS: atom_id res chain seq x y z
N MET A 1 55.13 -11.60 48.18
CA MET A 1 53.93 -12.44 47.93
C MET A 1 53.37 -12.08 46.56
N LYS A 2 53.32 -13.04 45.61
CA LYS A 2 52.74 -12.85 44.27
C LYS A 2 51.24 -13.15 44.34
N ILE A 3 50.39 -12.16 44.07
CA ILE A 3 48.96 -12.36 43.86
C ILE A 3 48.77 -12.78 42.39
N VAL A 4 48.66 -14.08 42.17
CA VAL A 4 48.23 -14.65 40.89
C VAL A 4 46.72 -14.44 40.80
N VAL A 5 46.30 -13.36 40.15
CA VAL A 5 44.89 -13.18 39.77
C VAL A 5 44.60 -14.17 38.66
N ARG A 6 43.76 -15.16 38.98
CA ARG A 6 43.31 -16.26 38.12
C ARG A 6 42.42 -15.70 37.00
N SER A 7 43.03 -15.14 35.95
CA SER A 7 42.37 -14.42 34.85
C SER A 7 41.85 -15.31 33.71
N GLY A 8 41.68 -16.62 33.94
CA GLY A 8 41.24 -17.54 32.88
C GLY A 8 39.80 -17.34 32.40
N TRP A 9 38.94 -16.75 33.24
CA TRP A 9 37.51 -16.62 32.93
C TRP A 9 37.18 -15.34 32.15
N ALA A 10 37.89 -14.24 32.43
CA ALA A 10 37.69 -12.95 31.76
C ALA A 10 38.06 -13.02 30.27
N THR A 11 39.11 -13.76 29.92
CA THR A 11 39.54 -13.95 28.53
C THR A 11 38.55 -14.78 27.71
N LYS A 12 37.83 -15.72 28.35
CA LYS A 12 36.83 -16.58 27.70
C LYS A 12 35.54 -15.81 27.38
N PHE A 13 35.09 -14.95 28.30
CA PHE A 13 33.93 -14.10 28.07
C PHE A 13 34.19 -13.01 27.02
N CYS A 14 35.37 -12.39 27.04
CA CYS A 14 35.74 -11.40 26.03
C CYS A 14 35.81 -12.00 24.61
N GLY A 15 36.36 -13.22 24.48
CA GLY A 15 36.40 -13.95 23.21
C GLY A 15 35.01 -14.32 22.67
N MET A 16 34.08 -14.73 23.53
CA MET A 16 32.70 -15.04 23.11
C MET A 16 31.89 -13.81 22.69
N ILE A 17 32.12 -12.66 23.36
CA ILE A 17 31.47 -11.40 22.99
C ILE A 17 32.02 -10.90 21.66
N LEU A 18 33.35 -10.93 21.44
CA LEU A 18 33.94 -10.53 20.16
C LEU A 18 33.47 -11.42 19.00
N ALA A 19 33.36 -12.74 19.21
CA ALA A 19 32.87 -13.67 18.19
C ALA A 19 31.39 -13.41 17.80
N SER A 20 30.55 -12.97 18.75
CA SER A 20 29.17 -12.54 18.43
C SER A 20 29.15 -11.26 17.59
N PHE A 21 30.03 -10.29 17.86
CA PHE A 21 30.11 -9.05 17.07
C PHE A 21 30.53 -9.26 15.60
N PHE A 22 31.29 -10.31 15.29
CA PHE A 22 31.66 -10.65 13.91
C PHE A 22 30.62 -11.52 13.17
N ALA A 23 29.69 -12.17 13.87
CA ALA A 23 28.64 -12.99 13.25
C ALA A 23 27.36 -12.20 12.90
N PHE A 24 27.11 -11.07 13.57
CA PHE A 24 25.94 -10.23 13.32
C PHE A 24 25.94 -9.42 11.99
N PRO A 25 27.07 -9.00 11.38
CA PRO A 25 27.03 -8.26 10.12
C PRO A 25 26.59 -9.13 8.93
N ALA A 26 26.82 -10.45 8.99
CA ALA A 26 26.48 -11.38 7.92
C ALA A 26 24.95 -11.56 7.76
N TYR A 27 24.17 -11.38 8.83
CA TYR A 27 22.70 -11.39 8.74
C TYR A 27 22.12 -10.06 8.23
N ALA A 28 22.84 -8.95 8.39
CA ALA A 28 22.41 -7.66 7.84
C ALA A 28 22.56 -7.61 6.30
N GLN A 29 23.55 -8.32 5.75
CA GLN A 29 23.72 -8.40 4.29
C GLN A 29 22.66 -9.27 3.60
N LEU A 30 21.92 -10.11 4.34
CA LEU A 30 20.83 -10.91 3.77
C LEU A 30 19.50 -10.15 3.64
N MET A 31 19.41 -8.93 4.17
CA MET A 31 18.19 -8.11 4.14
C MET A 31 18.27 -6.91 3.19
N LEU A 32 19.35 -6.79 2.39
CA LEU A 32 19.56 -5.67 1.47
C LEU A 32 19.63 -6.11 0.00
N ALA A 33 19.21 -7.34 -0.31
CA ALA A 33 19.36 -7.91 -1.64
C ALA A 33 18.09 -8.60 -2.16
N HIS A 34 16.91 -7.96 -2.03
CA HIS A 34 15.73 -8.33 -2.86
C HIS A 34 14.88 -7.11 -3.31
N GLU A 35 15.43 -5.90 -3.33
CA GLU A 35 14.82 -4.76 -4.08
C GLU A 35 15.48 -4.59 -5.46
N GLY A 36 16.08 -5.66 -6.00
CA GLY A 36 16.80 -5.67 -7.27
C GLY A 36 16.02 -6.28 -8.44
N HIS A 37 14.69 -6.32 -8.38
CA HIS A 37 13.84 -6.49 -9.57
C HIS A 37 13.00 -5.22 -9.72
N HIS A 38 13.69 -4.10 -9.93
CA HIS A 38 13.09 -2.97 -10.62
C HIS A 38 12.91 -3.38 -12.08
N ASP A 39 11.89 -4.20 -12.34
CA ASP A 39 11.29 -4.28 -13.66
C ASP A 39 11.00 -2.85 -14.08
N ALA A 40 11.55 -2.45 -15.23
CA ALA A 40 11.52 -1.09 -15.72
C ALA A 40 10.15 -0.42 -15.52
N GLY A 41 10.06 0.48 -14.54
CA GLY A 41 9.00 1.48 -14.42
C GLY A 41 7.62 1.07 -13.90
N GLY A 42 7.33 -0.20 -13.57
CA GLY A 42 5.96 -0.59 -13.16
C GLY A 42 5.84 -1.87 -12.33
N CYS A 43 4.62 -2.23 -11.93
CA CYS A 43 4.27 -3.44 -11.18
C CYS A 43 3.36 -4.35 -11.99
N THR A 44 3.51 -5.66 -11.78
CA THR A 44 2.62 -6.65 -12.39
C THR A 44 1.36 -6.81 -11.54
N ILE A 45 0.21 -6.46 -12.12
CA ILE A 45 -1.11 -6.68 -11.55
C ILE A 45 -1.65 -8.02 -12.06
N LYS A 46 -1.93 -8.94 -11.15
CA LYS A 46 -2.41 -10.30 -11.47
C LYS A 46 -3.90 -10.50 -11.18
N THR A 47 -4.60 -9.42 -10.85
CA THR A 47 -6.03 -9.42 -10.53
C THR A 47 -6.85 -9.33 -11.81
N GLY A 48 -7.21 -10.47 -12.39
CA GLY A 48 -8.05 -10.54 -13.58
C GLY A 48 -7.84 -11.78 -14.43
N GLU A 49 -8.32 -11.72 -15.68
CA GLU A 49 -8.21 -12.79 -16.68
C GLU A 49 -6.79 -12.91 -17.26
N PHE A 50 -5.99 -11.84 -17.21
CA PHE A 50 -4.57 -11.85 -17.60
C PHE A 50 -3.78 -10.83 -16.77
N PRO A 51 -2.47 -11.07 -16.56
CA PRO A 51 -1.63 -10.11 -15.87
C PRO A 51 -1.37 -8.88 -16.76
N VAL A 52 -1.30 -7.70 -16.15
CA VAL A 52 -0.92 -6.45 -16.81
C VAL A 52 0.21 -5.78 -16.04
N THR A 53 1.06 -5.02 -16.73
CA THR A 53 2.02 -4.13 -16.06
C THR A 53 1.36 -2.77 -15.87
N PHE A 54 1.44 -2.21 -14.68
CA PHE A 54 0.84 -0.92 -14.34
C PHE A 54 1.89 0.04 -13.80
N SER A 55 1.78 1.30 -14.18
CA SER A 55 2.55 2.40 -13.59
C SER A 55 1.74 3.69 -13.60
N ALA A 56 1.78 4.41 -12.49
CA ALA A 56 1.13 5.70 -12.33
C ALA A 56 2.18 6.80 -12.15
N TYR A 57 1.97 7.94 -12.80
CA TYR A 57 2.88 9.07 -12.75
C TYR A 57 2.11 10.33 -12.39
N GLU A 58 2.57 11.05 -11.36
CA GLU A 58 2.11 12.42 -11.12
C GLU A 58 2.67 13.33 -12.23
N VAL A 59 1.82 14.20 -12.78
CA VAL A 59 2.24 15.18 -13.78
C VAL A 59 2.55 16.49 -13.05
N PRO A 60 3.83 16.82 -12.80
CA PRO A 60 4.19 18.03 -12.10
C PRO A 60 3.87 19.26 -12.95
N GLU A 61 3.63 20.39 -12.27
CA GLU A 61 3.46 21.68 -12.94
C GLU A 61 4.76 22.13 -13.61
N GLY A 62 4.64 22.96 -14.66
CA GLY A 62 5.81 23.51 -15.36
C GLY A 62 6.46 22.59 -16.39
N GLY A 63 5.80 21.49 -16.78
CA GLY A 63 6.27 20.62 -17.88
C GLY A 63 7.49 19.77 -17.54
N LEU A 64 7.76 19.58 -16.25
CA LEU A 64 8.83 18.70 -15.78
C LEU A 64 8.47 17.23 -16.07
N PRO A 65 9.45 16.38 -16.45
CA PRO A 65 9.19 14.96 -16.59
C PRO A 65 8.83 14.34 -15.23
N PRO A 66 7.92 13.36 -15.19
CA PRO A 66 7.65 12.61 -13.97
C PRO A 66 8.92 11.95 -13.45
N MET A 67 9.21 12.11 -12.16
CA MET A 67 10.44 11.60 -11.54
C MET A 67 10.35 10.14 -11.12
N HIS A 68 9.14 9.67 -10.76
CA HIS A 68 8.92 8.33 -10.20
C HIS A 68 7.60 7.74 -10.66
N SER A 69 7.58 6.42 -10.85
CA SER A 69 6.35 5.65 -11.03
C SER A 69 5.83 5.14 -9.71
N PHE A 70 4.50 5.07 -9.61
CA PHE A 70 3.76 4.54 -8.48
C PHE A 70 2.91 3.35 -8.92
N CYS A 71 2.60 2.48 -7.97
CA CYS A 71 1.87 1.25 -8.21
C CYS A 71 0.51 1.26 -7.52
N GLU A 72 0.51 1.08 -6.21
CA GLU A 72 -0.74 1.00 -5.45
C GLU A 72 -1.07 2.28 -4.70
N ASN A 73 -0.10 3.18 -4.51
CA ASN A 73 -0.25 4.37 -3.69
C ASN A 73 0.33 5.59 -4.41
N LEU A 74 -0.55 6.48 -4.84
CA LEU A 74 -0.21 7.84 -5.25
C LEU A 74 -0.16 8.74 -4.02
N PRO A 75 0.93 9.47 -3.79
CA PRO A 75 1.09 10.27 -2.59
C PRO A 75 0.16 11.49 -2.59
N ASN A 76 -0.13 12.08 -3.75
CA ASN A 76 -0.92 13.30 -3.85
C ASN A 76 -2.10 13.15 -4.80
N ILE A 77 -3.04 14.08 -4.65
CA ILE A 77 -4.10 14.34 -5.64
C ILE A 77 -3.53 15.20 -6.78
N GLY A 78 -4.22 15.25 -7.92
CA GLY A 78 -3.89 16.10 -9.05
C GLY A 78 -3.87 15.34 -10.38
N LYS A 79 -3.17 15.93 -11.35
CA LYS A 79 -3.02 15.36 -12.69
C LYS A 79 -2.10 14.16 -12.65
N VAL A 80 -2.56 13.04 -13.20
CA VAL A 80 -1.82 11.80 -13.27
C VAL A 80 -1.93 11.17 -14.65
N ASN A 81 -0.86 10.49 -15.06
CA ASN A 81 -0.87 9.58 -16.21
C ASN A 81 -0.75 8.15 -15.70
N LEU A 82 -1.76 7.34 -15.97
CA LEU A 82 -1.82 5.93 -15.61
C LEU A 82 -1.54 5.09 -16.86
N THR A 83 -0.48 4.31 -16.83
CA THR A 83 -0.03 3.48 -17.94
C THR A 83 -0.31 2.02 -17.64
N ILE A 84 -0.94 1.34 -18.59
CA ILE A 84 -1.27 -0.08 -18.51
C ILE A 84 -0.65 -0.78 -19.72
N GLU A 85 0.26 -1.70 -19.48
CA GLU A 85 0.85 -2.53 -20.51
C GLU A 85 0.17 -3.89 -20.57
N LEU A 86 -0.36 -4.19 -21.75
CA LEU A 86 -1.08 -5.42 -22.05
C LEU A 86 -0.11 -6.52 -22.53
N PRO A 87 -0.32 -7.76 -22.07
CA PRO A 87 0.40 -8.91 -22.61
C PRO A 87 -0.03 -9.17 -24.06
N GLN A 88 0.79 -9.86 -24.85
CA GLN A 88 0.57 -10.02 -26.30
C GLN A 88 -0.85 -10.52 -26.65
N GLN A 89 -1.38 -11.47 -25.89
CA GLN A 89 -2.71 -12.06 -26.10
C GLN A 89 -3.87 -11.07 -25.89
N ALA A 90 -3.67 -9.99 -25.12
CA ALA A 90 -4.73 -9.04 -24.79
C ALA A 90 -4.79 -7.85 -25.75
N ARG A 91 -3.77 -7.63 -26.59
CA ARG A 91 -3.63 -6.45 -27.46
C ARG A 91 -4.68 -6.35 -28.57
N GLN A 92 -5.28 -7.49 -28.93
CA GLN A 92 -6.32 -7.60 -29.97
C GLN A 92 -7.73 -7.59 -29.38
N ILE A 93 -7.87 -7.56 -28.06
CA ILE A 93 -9.16 -7.50 -27.39
C ILE A 93 -9.61 -6.04 -27.36
N PRO A 94 -10.84 -5.70 -27.80
CA PRO A 94 -11.40 -4.37 -27.58
C PRO A 94 -11.68 -4.18 -26.09
N LEU A 95 -10.95 -3.26 -25.45
CA LEU A 95 -11.05 -3.00 -24.02
C LEU A 95 -11.55 -1.58 -23.79
N ALA A 96 -12.60 -1.43 -22.99
CA ALA A 96 -12.93 -0.14 -22.40
C ALA A 96 -12.14 0.03 -21.10
N VAL A 97 -11.84 1.27 -20.76
CA VAL A 97 -11.07 1.60 -19.56
C VAL A 97 -11.89 2.54 -18.71
N ARG A 98 -12.03 2.23 -17.42
CA ARG A 98 -12.79 3.04 -16.49
C ARG A 98 -12.02 3.29 -15.21
N LEU A 99 -11.87 4.54 -14.80
CA LEU A 99 -11.35 4.92 -13.49
C LEU A 99 -12.52 5.23 -12.56
N VAL A 100 -12.70 4.44 -11.51
CA VAL A 100 -13.77 4.62 -10.52
C VAL A 100 -13.21 4.92 -9.14
N LYS A 101 -13.94 5.73 -8.37
CA LYS A 101 -13.73 5.84 -6.92
C LYS A 101 -14.42 4.67 -6.23
N GLU A 102 -13.77 4.08 -5.25
CA GLU A 102 -14.34 3.00 -4.45
C GLU A 102 -14.86 3.56 -3.13
N ASP A 103 -16.17 3.46 -2.94
CA ASP A 103 -16.80 3.84 -1.68
C ASP A 103 -16.70 2.69 -0.67
N HIS A 104 -16.04 2.96 0.45
CA HIS A 104 -16.04 2.05 1.61
C HIS A 104 -17.28 2.30 2.46
N SER A 105 -18.46 2.03 1.93
CA SER A 105 -19.69 1.93 2.72
C SER A 105 -19.77 0.53 3.36
N GLY A 106 -18.87 0.26 4.29
CA GLY A 106 -18.83 -0.98 5.05
C GLY A 106 -19.61 -0.88 6.35
N HIS A 107 -20.95 -1.03 6.29
CA HIS A 107 -21.76 -1.66 7.34
C HIS A 107 -23.09 -2.16 6.78
N SER A 108 -23.19 -3.50 6.73
CA SER A 108 -24.39 -4.35 6.87
C SER A 108 -25.69 -3.98 6.15
N GLY A 109 -26.15 -4.87 5.25
CA GLY A 109 -27.57 -4.97 4.99
C GLY A 109 -27.93 -5.60 3.66
N GLU A 110 -27.86 -6.93 3.61
CA GLU A 110 -28.92 -7.71 2.97
C GLU A 110 -30.27 -7.08 3.35
N LYS A 111 -31.00 -6.50 2.39
CA LYS A 111 -32.46 -6.60 2.31
C LYS A 111 -32.89 -6.48 0.85
N HIS A 112 -33.30 -7.63 0.35
CA HIS A 112 -34.46 -7.86 -0.50
C HIS A 112 -35.34 -6.64 -0.78
N GLY A 113 -35.72 -6.54 -2.06
CA GLY A 113 -36.67 -5.55 -2.53
C GLY A 113 -38.00 -5.58 -1.78
N ALA A 114 -38.65 -4.42 -1.80
CA ALA A 114 -40.08 -4.34 -1.68
C ALA A 114 -40.58 -3.13 -2.47
N GLU A 115 -41.65 -3.39 -3.21
CA GLU A 115 -42.47 -2.47 -3.96
C GLU A 115 -42.92 -1.23 -3.18
N LYS A 116 -43.15 -0.17 -3.97
CA LYS A 116 -44.26 0.80 -3.90
C LYS A 116 -44.90 1.06 -2.53
N LYS A 117 -44.84 2.34 -2.12
CA LYS A 117 -46.07 3.03 -1.70
C LYS A 117 -46.00 4.53 -1.99
N SER A 118 -46.91 4.95 -2.84
CA SER A 118 -47.34 6.32 -3.08
C SER A 118 -48.24 6.83 -1.95
N ALA A 119 -48.00 8.06 -1.52
CA ALA A 119 -48.93 9.05 -0.97
C ALA A 119 -48.09 10.32 -0.73
N ALA A 120 -48.20 11.34 -1.57
CA ALA A 120 -49.14 12.46 -1.40
C ALA A 120 -48.88 13.21 -0.09
N ASP A 121 -48.07 14.26 -0.16
CA ASP A 121 -48.24 15.42 0.73
C ASP A 121 -47.82 16.68 -0.02
N GLU A 122 -48.78 17.59 -0.13
CA GLU A 122 -48.66 18.90 -0.78
C GLU A 122 -48.07 19.89 0.21
N HIS A 123 -47.05 20.65 -0.18
CA HIS A 123 -46.86 21.99 0.36
C HIS A 123 -46.29 22.93 -0.69
N GLU A 124 -47.08 23.97 -0.95
CA GLU A 124 -46.82 25.10 -1.83
C GLU A 124 -45.61 25.93 -1.42
N GLY A 125 -44.95 26.46 -2.45
CA GLY A 125 -44.52 27.87 -2.47
C GLY A 125 -43.09 28.13 -2.02
N HIS A 126 -42.18 28.25 -3.00
CA HIS A 126 -41.31 29.43 -3.15
C HIS A 126 -40.75 29.47 -4.58
N GLU A 127 -41.28 30.38 -5.38
CA GLU A 127 -40.70 30.76 -6.68
C GLU A 127 -39.51 31.69 -6.48
N GLY A 128 -38.50 31.54 -7.34
CA GLY A 128 -37.60 32.61 -7.74
C GLY A 128 -36.13 32.41 -7.39
N MET A 129 -35.38 31.80 -8.31
CA MET A 129 -34.16 32.37 -8.93
C MET A 129 -33.52 31.31 -9.84
N ASN A 130 -33.66 31.51 -11.14
CA ASN A 130 -32.92 30.76 -12.15
C ASN A 130 -31.42 31.03 -11.97
N HIS A 131 -30.65 29.98 -11.78
CA HIS A 131 -29.25 29.96 -12.19
C HIS A 131 -28.98 28.68 -12.95
N GLU A 132 -28.80 28.88 -14.25
CA GLU A 132 -28.09 28.02 -15.18
C GLU A 132 -26.82 27.48 -14.50
N ALA A 133 -26.84 26.20 -14.13
CA ALA A 133 -25.66 25.43 -13.77
C ALA A 133 -25.76 24.11 -14.53
N HIS A 134 -25.32 24.13 -15.78
CA HIS A 134 -24.88 22.92 -16.47
C HIS A 134 -23.65 22.40 -15.73
N ALA A 135 -23.85 21.52 -14.76
CA ALA A 135 -22.77 20.79 -14.13
C ALA A 135 -23.20 19.33 -13.94
N ASP A 136 -22.70 18.51 -14.86
CA ASP A 136 -22.11 17.22 -14.52
C ASP A 136 -23.06 16.13 -13.99
N HIS A 137 -24.01 15.70 -14.83
CA HIS A 137 -24.77 14.47 -14.58
C HIS A 137 -24.16 13.22 -15.23
N ASP A 138 -23.08 13.34 -16.01
CA ASP A 138 -22.49 12.21 -16.75
C ASP A 138 -21.28 11.55 -16.03
N ALA A 139 -20.72 12.18 -14.99
CA ALA A 139 -19.62 11.59 -14.21
C ALA A 139 -20.04 10.38 -13.36
N VAL A 140 -21.34 10.20 -13.09
CA VAL A 140 -21.83 9.11 -12.24
C VAL A 140 -22.00 7.80 -13.01
N GLU A 141 -22.38 7.83 -14.30
CA GLU A 141 -22.54 6.60 -15.08
C GLU A 141 -21.20 6.02 -15.55
N HIS A 142 -20.22 6.88 -15.86
CA HIS A 142 -18.96 6.50 -16.51
C HIS A 142 -17.72 6.52 -15.59
N GLY A 143 -17.85 6.94 -14.33
CA GLY A 143 -16.70 7.13 -13.45
C GLY A 143 -15.90 8.39 -13.80
N ILE A 144 -14.73 8.55 -13.19
CA ILE A 144 -13.90 9.76 -13.27
C ILE A 144 -13.29 9.93 -14.65
N VAL A 145 -12.94 8.81 -15.29
CA VAL A 145 -12.46 8.75 -16.68
C VAL A 145 -13.03 7.50 -17.31
N TYR A 146 -13.56 7.64 -18.52
CA TYR A 146 -13.99 6.53 -19.36
C TYR A 146 -13.37 6.63 -20.74
N MET A 147 -12.75 5.53 -21.18
CA MET A 147 -12.30 5.33 -22.55
C MET A 147 -13.16 4.20 -23.16
N PRO A 148 -13.78 4.43 -24.33
CA PRO A 148 -14.63 3.43 -24.97
C PRO A 148 -13.83 2.20 -25.40
N PRO A 149 -14.50 1.07 -25.72
CA PRO A 149 -13.82 -0.14 -26.18
C PRO A 149 -12.94 0.11 -27.41
N GLU A 150 -11.62 -0.05 -27.26
CA GLU A 150 -10.64 0.11 -28.34
C GLU A 150 -9.62 -1.04 -28.35
N VAL A 151 -9.07 -1.33 -29.54
CA VAL A 151 -7.99 -2.31 -29.72
C VAL A 151 -6.64 -1.62 -29.60
N HIS A 152 -5.87 -2.00 -28.57
CA HIS A 152 -4.56 -1.41 -28.29
C HIS A 152 -3.42 -2.29 -28.82
N ASN A 153 -3.18 -2.24 -30.13
CA ASN A 153 -2.16 -3.06 -30.81
C ASN A 153 -0.73 -2.86 -30.28
N SER A 154 -0.39 -1.66 -29.80
CA SER A 154 0.89 -1.36 -29.14
C SER A 154 1.07 -2.15 -27.84
N GLY A 155 -0.04 -2.55 -27.23
CA GLY A 155 -0.09 -3.10 -25.88
C GLY A 155 0.12 -2.06 -24.80
N ILE A 156 -0.06 -0.77 -25.08
CA ILE A 156 0.07 0.30 -24.09
C ILE A 156 -1.20 1.14 -24.12
N ILE A 157 -1.80 1.33 -22.95
CA ILE A 157 -2.92 2.24 -22.70
C ILE A 157 -2.42 3.33 -21.77
N VAL A 158 -2.67 4.59 -22.10
CA VAL A 158 -2.35 5.73 -21.23
C VAL A 158 -3.64 6.46 -20.89
N VAL A 159 -3.93 6.56 -19.61
CA VAL A 159 -5.10 7.25 -19.05
C VAL A 159 -4.63 8.52 -18.37
N ALA A 160 -4.99 9.67 -18.93
CA ALA A 160 -4.80 10.96 -18.27
C ALA A 160 -6.02 11.25 -17.39
N ALA A 161 -5.79 11.46 -16.10
CA ALA A 161 -6.85 11.76 -15.13
C ALA A 161 -6.47 12.94 -14.24
N ASN A 162 -7.46 13.67 -13.75
CA ASN A 162 -7.27 14.64 -12.67
C ASN A 162 -8.02 14.16 -11.44
N ILE A 163 -7.29 13.55 -10.49
CA ILE A 163 -7.87 13.02 -9.27
C ILE A 163 -7.99 14.16 -8.27
N GLN A 164 -9.21 14.56 -7.92
CA GLN A 164 -9.46 15.74 -7.07
C GLN A 164 -9.56 15.40 -5.58
N GLU A 165 -9.81 14.14 -5.25
CA GLU A 165 -10.06 13.70 -3.88
C GLU A 165 -9.11 12.58 -3.47
N LYS A 166 -8.86 12.47 -2.17
CA LYS A 166 -8.17 11.32 -1.61
C LYS A 166 -9.14 10.15 -1.52
N GLY A 167 -8.65 8.93 -1.64
CA GLY A 167 -9.50 7.76 -1.55
C GLY A 167 -8.90 6.51 -2.14
N GLN A 168 -9.72 5.47 -2.21
CA GLN A 168 -9.42 4.27 -2.97
C GLN A 168 -10.09 4.38 -4.32
N TYR A 169 -9.36 4.00 -5.35
CA TYR A 169 -9.78 4.02 -6.73
C TYR A 169 -9.46 2.66 -7.35
N ALA A 170 -10.14 2.36 -8.44
CA ALA A 170 -9.80 1.22 -9.27
C ALA A 170 -9.85 1.59 -10.74
N ILE A 171 -8.83 1.17 -11.48
CA ILE A 171 -8.87 1.14 -12.93
C ILE A 171 -9.44 -0.21 -13.33
N GLN A 172 -10.48 -0.19 -14.15
CA GLN A 172 -11.17 -1.36 -14.67
C GLN A 172 -10.91 -1.46 -16.17
N LEU A 173 -10.41 -2.63 -16.61
CA LEU A 173 -10.45 -3.00 -18.02
C LEU A 173 -11.70 -3.84 -18.24
N GLU A 174 -12.55 -3.39 -19.15
CA GLU A 174 -13.85 -3.96 -19.41
C GLU A 174 -13.93 -4.49 -20.85
N LYS A 175 -14.57 -5.65 -21.02
CA LYS A 175 -14.83 -6.26 -22.31
C LYS A 175 -16.32 -6.55 -22.44
N LYS A 176 -16.87 -6.40 -23.65
CA LYS A 176 -18.21 -6.92 -23.96
C LYS A 176 -18.14 -8.41 -24.28
N ASP A 177 -19.01 -9.20 -23.66
CA ASP A 177 -19.20 -10.61 -24.04
C ASP A 177 -20.01 -10.73 -25.36
N ASP A 178 -20.18 -11.96 -25.84
CA ASP A 178 -20.91 -12.24 -27.09
C ASP A 178 -22.41 -11.86 -27.00
N ALA A 179 -22.95 -11.72 -25.78
CA ALA A 179 -24.31 -11.26 -25.52
C ALA A 179 -24.39 -9.73 -25.37
N GLY A 180 -23.27 -9.01 -25.47
CA GLY A 180 -23.18 -7.56 -25.35
C GLY A 180 -23.08 -7.04 -23.92
N ASN A 181 -22.99 -7.92 -22.91
CA ASN A 181 -22.84 -7.51 -21.51
C ASN A 181 -21.41 -7.05 -21.24
N VAL A 182 -21.27 -5.99 -20.47
CA VAL A 182 -19.96 -5.47 -20.06
C VAL A 182 -19.46 -6.25 -18.84
N LYS A 183 -18.24 -6.78 -18.94
CA LYS A 183 -17.56 -7.51 -17.88
C LYS A 183 -16.22 -6.86 -17.56
N THR A 184 -15.96 -6.55 -16.30
CA THR A 184 -14.63 -6.16 -15.82
C THR A 184 -13.73 -7.41 -15.81
N ILE A 185 -12.69 -7.40 -16.64
CA ILE A 185 -11.77 -8.53 -16.79
C ILE A 185 -10.43 -8.31 -16.09
N VAL A 186 -10.06 -7.05 -15.80
CA VAL A 186 -8.90 -6.68 -14.98
C VAL A 186 -9.32 -5.53 -14.07
N ARG A 187 -8.94 -5.61 -12.79
CA ARG A 187 -9.15 -4.53 -11.80
C ARG A 187 -7.83 -4.19 -11.14
N ILE A 188 -7.38 -2.95 -11.30
CA ILE A 188 -6.11 -2.43 -10.77
C ILE A 188 -6.43 -1.48 -9.62
N PRO A 189 -6.12 -1.83 -8.36
CA PRO A 189 -6.38 -0.97 -7.22
C PRO A 189 -5.37 0.19 -7.14
N LEU A 190 -5.84 1.37 -6.76
CA LEU A 190 -5.04 2.59 -6.64
C LEU A 190 -5.51 3.42 -5.45
N ASN A 191 -4.67 3.60 -4.45
CA ASN A 191 -4.91 4.50 -3.32
C ASN A 191 -4.31 5.87 -3.63
N VAL A 192 -5.02 6.94 -3.29
CA VAL A 192 -4.57 8.31 -3.53
C VAL A 192 -4.59 9.10 -2.23
N GLY A 193 -3.47 9.77 -1.93
CA GLY A 193 -3.36 10.62 -0.74
C GLY A 193 -3.18 9.86 0.57
N LYS A 194 -2.98 8.53 0.51
CA LYS A 194 -2.59 7.70 1.64
C LYS A 194 -1.10 7.92 1.87
N GLY A 195 -0.79 9.04 2.54
CA GLY A 195 0.58 9.42 2.84
C GLY A 195 1.34 8.25 3.43
N GLY A 196 2.59 8.07 2.99
CA GLY A 196 3.48 7.01 3.47
C GLY A 196 3.46 6.96 4.99
N GLY A 197 2.65 6.06 5.52
CA GLY A 197 2.57 5.83 6.94
C GLY A 197 3.94 5.34 7.32
N HIS A 198 4.63 6.09 8.16
CA HIS A 198 5.85 5.62 8.81
C HIS A 198 5.56 4.22 9.33
N GLY A 199 6.14 3.22 8.65
CA GLY A 199 6.34 1.89 9.19
C GLY A 199 7.23 2.08 10.41
N SER A 200 6.57 2.43 11.50
CA SER A 200 7.12 2.44 12.83
C SER A 200 7.68 1.04 13.09
N HIS A 201 8.98 1.00 13.39
CA HIS A 201 9.78 -0.16 13.82
C HIS A 201 10.51 -1.00 12.75
N GLY A 202 11.63 -0.46 12.26
CA GLY A 202 12.74 -1.26 11.73
C GLY A 202 14.08 -1.07 12.46
N GLY A 203 14.16 -0.24 13.51
CA GLY A 203 15.44 0.13 14.14
C GLY A 203 15.39 0.46 15.64
N GLY A 204 14.32 0.10 16.34
CA GLY A 204 14.20 0.27 17.79
C GLY A 204 13.86 -1.08 18.41
N PHE A 205 14.63 -1.49 19.43
CA PHE A 205 14.42 -2.71 20.22
C PHE A 205 12.92 -2.95 20.43
N GLY A 206 12.34 -3.89 19.67
CA GLY A 206 10.94 -4.29 19.83
C GLY A 206 10.72 -4.88 21.23
N MET A 207 9.48 -5.25 21.56
CA MET A 207 9.14 -5.87 22.85
C MET A 207 10.08 -7.02 23.25
N VAL A 208 10.63 -7.75 22.27
CA VAL A 208 11.66 -8.78 22.47
C VAL A 208 12.97 -8.20 23.02
N GLY A 209 13.42 -7.06 22.50
CA GLY A 209 14.60 -6.36 22.98
C GLY A 209 14.45 -5.83 24.41
N ILE A 210 13.29 -5.26 24.72
CA ILE A 210 12.96 -4.81 26.08
C ILE A 210 12.89 -6.02 27.04
N ALA A 211 12.27 -7.12 26.61
CA ALA A 211 12.20 -8.34 27.41
C ALA A 211 13.59 -8.92 27.72
N LEU A 212 14.51 -8.92 26.76
CA LEU A 212 15.89 -9.40 26.99
C LEU A 212 16.66 -8.53 27.98
N ILE A 213 16.47 -7.21 27.96
CA ILE A 213 17.10 -6.29 28.92
C ILE A 213 16.55 -6.52 30.33
N VAL A 214 15.23 -6.71 30.47
CA VAL A 214 14.59 -7.00 31.76
C VAL A 214 15.08 -8.34 32.33
N ILE A 215 15.19 -9.37 31.49
CA ILE A 215 15.69 -10.69 31.91
C ILE A 215 17.16 -10.59 32.35
N ALA A 216 18.01 -9.95 31.56
CA ALA A 216 19.43 -9.79 31.89
C ALA A 216 19.63 -8.96 33.17
N GLY A 217 18.89 -7.86 33.32
CA GLY A 217 18.90 -7.02 34.52
C GLY A 217 18.42 -7.78 35.76
N GLY A 218 17.34 -8.56 35.63
CA GLY A 218 16.80 -9.39 36.70
C GLY A 218 17.77 -10.47 37.18
N VAL A 219 18.44 -11.16 36.26
CA VAL A 219 19.45 -12.19 36.58
C VAL A 219 20.67 -11.58 37.28
N ALA A 220 21.16 -10.43 36.81
CA ALA A 220 22.28 -9.74 37.43
C ALA A 220 21.94 -9.27 38.86
N ALA A 221 20.76 -8.68 39.05
CA ALA A 221 20.29 -8.25 40.37
C ALA A 221 20.13 -9.44 41.34
N PHE A 222 19.54 -10.55 40.88
CA PHE A 222 19.39 -11.76 41.69
C PHE A 222 20.74 -12.34 42.13
N TYR A 223 21.72 -12.40 41.23
CA TYR A 223 23.06 -12.89 41.55
C TYR A 223 23.77 -12.01 42.58
N PHE A 224 23.65 -10.68 42.44
CA PHE A 224 24.26 -9.73 43.37
C PHE A 224 23.64 -9.80 44.77
N LEU A 225 22.31 -9.95 44.85
CA LEU A 225 21.59 -10.10 46.11
C LEU A 225 21.89 -11.42 46.81
N ARG A 226 22.04 -12.53 46.06
CA ARG A 226 22.49 -13.81 46.65
C ARG A 226 23.90 -13.74 47.21
N ARG A 227 24.80 -13.00 46.56
CA ARG A 227 26.18 -12.87 47.03
C ARG A 227 26.25 -12.17 48.40
N LYS A 228 25.43 -11.14 48.63
CA LYS A 228 25.37 -10.43 49.92
C LYS A 228 24.92 -11.33 51.08
N LYS A 229 23.92 -12.19 50.87
CA LYS A 229 23.43 -13.09 51.93
C LYS A 229 24.47 -14.13 52.38
N VAL A 230 25.34 -14.59 51.48
CA VAL A 230 26.41 -15.54 51.82
C VAL A 230 27.49 -14.86 52.66
N THR A 231 27.77 -13.58 52.39
CA THR A 231 28.75 -12.80 53.16
C THR A 231 28.26 -12.45 54.57
N GLU A 232 26.96 -12.19 54.74
CA GLU A 232 26.37 -11.89 56.07
C GLU A 232 26.24 -13.14 56.98
N THR A 233 26.23 -14.35 56.42
CA THR A 233 26.14 -15.60 57.19
C THR A 233 27.53 -16.15 57.59
N SER A 234 28.62 -15.52 57.14
CA SER A 234 30.01 -15.91 57.46
C SER A 234 30.78 -14.83 58.25
N ALA A 235 30.06 -13.90 58.88
CA ALA A 235 30.58 -12.89 59.80
C ALA A 235 30.09 -13.18 61.23
#